data_AF-A0A7W0SC28-F1
#
_entry.id   AF-A0A7W0SC28-F1
#
_cell.length_a   1.000
_cell.length_b   1.000
_cell.length_c   1.000
_cell.angle_alpha   90.00
_cell.angle_beta   90.00
_cell.angle_gamma   90.00
#
_symmetry.space_group_name_H-M   'P 1'
#
loop_
_entity.id
_entity.type
_entity.pdbx_description
1 polymer ?
#
loop_
_entity_poly.entity_id
_entity_poly.type
_entity_poly.pdbx_seq_one_letter_code
_entity_poly.pdbx_strand_id
1 'polypeptide(L)'
;EALEAVGDVYSIYGFTSEGRRNVKFYVVKDFNEKYSAEIERRIGGITFQNNTRLGAAVRHAAHKLLRQEARTKLLIILTDGRPYDHDYGDARYAREDVREALIEAKTSGITPFCITVDRESEAELKDLYGDVGYTIIDDVLSLPERMPNIYRRLTS
;
A
#
# COMPACT_ATOMS: atom_id res chain seq x y z
N GLU A 1 0.32 17.31 6.27
CA GLU A 1 0.07 18.70 5.84
C GLU A 1 -0.65 18.81 4.50
N ALA A 2 -0.12 18.31 3.38
CA ALA A 2 -0.78 18.48 2.07
C ALA A 2 -2.18 17.81 1.96
N LEU A 3 -2.36 16.57 2.45
CA LEU A 3 -3.67 15.89 2.41
C LEU A 3 -4.71 16.54 3.34
N GLU A 4 -4.29 17.03 4.51
CA GLU A 4 -5.19 17.73 5.44
C GLU A 4 -5.62 19.10 4.90
N ALA A 5 -4.75 19.77 4.13
CA ALA A 5 -5.08 21.04 3.48
C ALA A 5 -6.12 20.88 2.35
N VAL A 6 -6.19 19.70 1.72
CA VAL A 6 -7.15 19.39 0.64
C VAL A 6 -8.51 18.92 1.21
N GLY A 7 -8.55 18.51 2.48
CA GLY A 7 -9.77 18.05 3.15
C GLY A 7 -10.11 16.57 2.93
N ASP A 8 -9.18 15.82 2.33
CA ASP A 8 -9.37 14.40 2.07
C ASP A 8 -9.19 13.57 3.34
N VAL A 9 -10.10 12.60 3.54
CA VAL A 9 -9.98 11.65 4.64
C VAL A 9 -9.06 10.52 4.22
N TYR A 10 -8.05 10.23 5.05
CA TYR A 10 -7.08 9.19 4.78
C TYR A 10 -6.79 8.35 6.03
N SER A 11 -6.15 7.21 5.83
CA SER A 11 -5.66 6.34 6.89
C SER A 11 -4.26 5.84 6.53
N ILE A 12 -3.51 5.41 7.54
CA ILE A 12 -2.18 4.82 7.42
C ILE A 12 -2.20 3.52 8.21
N TYR A 13 -1.84 2.45 7.53
CA TYR A 13 -1.75 1.12 8.11
C TYR A 13 -0.38 0.54 7.81
N GLY A 14 0.08 -0.33 8.70
CA GLY A 14 1.20 -1.20 8.41
C GLY A 14 0.77 -2.66 8.49
N PHE A 15 1.58 -3.54 7.90
CA PHE A 15 1.32 -4.97 7.93
C PHE A 15 2.61 -5.76 8.02
N THR A 16 2.50 -6.99 8.50
CA THR A 16 3.55 -8.00 8.52
C THR A 16 2.89 -9.36 8.55
N SER A 17 3.60 -10.42 8.19
CA SER A 17 3.02 -11.77 8.18
C SER A 17 3.97 -12.84 8.71
N GLU A 18 3.35 -13.90 9.23
CA GLU A 18 4.02 -15.11 9.68
C GLU A 18 3.15 -16.32 9.29
N GLY A 19 3.23 -16.70 8.03
CA GLY A 19 2.40 -17.77 7.49
C GLY A 19 1.02 -17.27 7.06
N ARG A 20 0.26 -18.12 6.36
CA ARG A 20 -1.05 -17.75 5.78
C ARG A 20 -2.13 -17.45 6.82
N ARG A 21 -1.93 -17.90 8.06
CA ARG A 21 -2.90 -17.75 9.17
C ARG A 21 -2.61 -16.56 10.08
N ASN A 22 -1.49 -15.86 9.88
CA ASN A 22 -1.08 -14.77 10.76
C ASN A 22 -0.58 -13.58 9.94
N VAL A 23 -1.50 -12.88 9.29
CA VAL A 23 -1.25 -11.57 8.68
C VAL A 23 -1.66 -10.51 9.69
N LYS A 24 -0.69 -9.84 10.29
CA LYS A 24 -0.92 -8.75 11.23
C LYS A 24 -1.11 -7.47 10.43
N PHE A 25 -2.22 -6.78 10.69
CA PHE A 25 -2.54 -5.49 10.10
C PHE A 25 -2.78 -4.51 11.24
N TYR A 26 -1.95 -3.48 11.34
CA TYR A 26 -1.95 -2.55 12.46
C TYR A 26 -2.25 -1.12 12.02
N VAL A 27 -2.94 -0.41 12.89
CA VAL A 27 -3.37 0.96 12.65
C VAL A 27 -2.28 1.92 13.12
N VAL A 28 -1.73 2.68 12.17
CA VAL A 28 -0.88 3.82 12.47
C VAL A 28 -1.76 5.05 12.66
N LYS A 29 -2.71 5.25 11.74
CA LYS A 29 -3.77 6.26 11.76
C LYS A 29 -5.02 5.72 11.07
N ASP A 30 -6.18 5.71 11.71
CA ASP A 30 -7.45 5.37 11.04
C ASP A 30 -8.14 6.60 10.40
N PHE A 31 -9.19 6.38 9.62
CA PHE A 31 -9.93 7.44 8.92
C PHE A 31 -10.56 8.48 9.87
N ASN A 32 -10.96 8.06 11.08
CA ASN A 32 -11.56 8.94 12.08
C ASN A 32 -10.54 9.69 12.95
N GLU A 33 -9.25 9.36 12.84
CA GLU A 33 -8.19 10.06 13.56
C GLU A 33 -7.74 11.30 12.77
N LYS A 34 -7.41 12.39 13.47
CA LYS A 34 -6.68 13.52 12.89
C LYS A 34 -5.19 13.27 12.95
N TYR A 35 -4.43 13.84 12.02
CA TYR A 35 -2.98 13.79 12.15
C TYR A 35 -2.55 14.54 13.41
N SER A 36 -1.54 14.00 14.11
CA SER A 36 -1.05 14.58 15.35
C SER A 36 0.38 14.14 15.61
N ALA A 37 1.05 14.80 16.54
CA ALA A 37 2.38 14.41 17.00
C ALA A 37 2.42 12.96 17.54
N GLU A 38 1.27 12.41 17.97
CA GLU A 38 1.19 10.99 18.34
C GLU A 38 1.27 10.08 17.11
N ILE A 39 0.56 10.42 16.03
CA ILE A 39 0.62 9.69 14.76
C ILE A 39 2.04 9.76 14.17
N GLU A 40 2.70 10.92 14.24
CA GLU A 40 4.10 11.07 13.85
C GLU A 40 5.02 10.11 14.61
N ARG A 41 4.86 10.00 15.93
CA ARG A 41 5.62 9.04 16.74
C ARG A 41 5.31 7.59 16.37
N ARG A 42 4.04 7.26 16.08
CA ARG A 42 3.67 5.91 15.61
C ARG A 42 4.35 5.58 14.28
N ILE A 43 4.39 6.54 13.34
CA ILE A 43 5.11 6.39 12.06
C ILE A 43 6.61 6.18 12.30
N GLY A 44 7.24 7.01 13.14
CA GLY A 44 8.67 6.90 13.46
C GLY A 44 9.04 5.63 14.23
N GLY A 45 8.08 4.97 14.87
CA GLY A 45 8.26 3.70 15.57
C GLY A 45 8.03 2.45 14.71
N ILE A 46 7.69 2.60 13.43
CA ILE A 46 7.51 1.45 12.52
C ILE A 46 8.85 0.76 12.31
N THR A 47 8.89 -0.54 12.60
CA THR A 47 10.05 -1.40 12.38
C THR A 47 9.71 -2.53 11.42
N PHE A 48 10.68 -2.95 10.61
CA PHE A 48 10.57 -4.19 9.85
C PHE A 48 10.53 -5.38 10.81
N GLN A 49 9.66 -6.36 10.54
CA GLN A 49 9.50 -7.53 11.42
C GLN A 49 9.72 -8.85 10.66
N ASN A 50 8.73 -9.26 9.86
CA ASN A 50 8.66 -10.62 9.31
C ASN A 50 8.47 -10.59 7.79
N ASN A 51 7.47 -11.30 7.28
CA ASN A 51 7.24 -11.53 5.85
C ASN A 51 6.19 -10.58 5.26
N THR A 52 6.02 -10.63 3.94
CA THR A 52 5.19 -9.73 3.13
C THR A 52 4.08 -10.49 2.39
N ARG A 53 2.97 -10.80 3.08
CA ARG A 53 1.69 -11.22 2.46
C ARG A 53 0.89 -10.02 1.97
N LEU A 54 1.40 -9.36 0.93
CA LEU A 54 0.84 -8.11 0.41
C LEU A 54 -0.59 -8.27 -0.11
N GLY A 55 -0.94 -9.38 -0.78
CA GLY A 55 -2.30 -9.60 -1.30
C GLY A 55 -3.37 -9.57 -0.20
N ALA A 56 -3.08 -10.18 0.96
CA ALA A 56 -3.97 -10.12 2.13
C ALA A 56 -4.10 -8.69 2.70
N ALA A 57 -3.00 -7.95 2.77
CA ALA A 57 -3.00 -6.56 3.24
C ALA A 57 -3.80 -5.64 2.29
N VAL A 58 -3.64 -5.81 0.98
CA VAL A 58 -4.39 -5.07 -0.06
C VAL A 58 -5.88 -5.30 0.10
N ARG A 59 -6.33 -6.57 0.21
CA ARG A 59 -7.75 -6.90 0.40
C ARG A 59 -8.32 -6.30 1.68
N HIS A 60 -7.56 -6.33 2.78
CA HIS A 60 -8.01 -5.77 4.05
C HIS A 60 -8.11 -4.23 4.00
N ALA A 61 -7.11 -3.56 3.42
CA ALA A 61 -7.13 -2.11 3.22
C ALA A 61 -8.27 -1.69 2.28
N ALA A 62 -8.47 -2.43 1.18
CA ALA A 62 -9.58 -2.20 0.25
C ALA A 62 -10.94 -2.32 0.94
N HIS A 63 -11.15 -3.34 1.78
CA HIS A 63 -12.38 -3.48 2.56
C HIS A 63 -12.64 -2.25 3.47
N LYS A 64 -11.62 -1.72 4.14
CA LYS A 64 -11.75 -0.51 4.96
C LYS A 64 -12.04 0.74 4.12
N LEU A 65 -11.41 0.87 2.97
CA LEU A 65 -11.56 2.00 2.06
C LEU A 65 -12.94 2.01 1.38
N LEU A 66 -13.50 0.84 1.05
CA LEU A 66 -14.86 0.71 0.48
C LEU A 66 -15.95 1.23 1.42
N ARG A 67 -15.72 1.24 2.74
CA ARG A 67 -16.66 1.76 3.74
C ARG A 67 -16.66 3.29 3.83
N GLN A 68 -15.74 3.98 3.14
CA GLN A 68 -15.69 5.43 3.14
C GLN A 68 -16.63 6.00 2.07
N GLU A 69 -17.36 7.05 2.44
CA GLU A 69 -18.26 7.80 1.54
C GLU A 69 -17.49 8.78 0.64
N ALA A 70 -16.42 8.30 0.00
CA ALA A 70 -15.63 9.06 -0.96
C ALA A 70 -15.94 8.62 -2.39
N ARG A 71 -16.10 9.58 -3.31
CA ARG A 71 -16.29 9.32 -4.75
C ARG A 71 -15.03 8.69 -5.36
N THR A 72 -13.88 9.26 -5.06
CA THR A 72 -12.58 8.75 -5.48
C THR A 72 -11.94 8.01 -4.32
N LYS A 73 -11.53 6.78 -4.54
CA LYS A 73 -10.89 5.93 -3.53
C LYS A 73 -9.51 5.53 -4.05
N LEU A 74 -8.46 6.00 -3.38
CA LEU A 74 -7.07 5.73 -3.75
C LEU A 74 -6.42 4.82 -2.69
N LEU A 75 -5.74 3.76 -3.12
CA LEU A 75 -4.96 2.87 -2.26
C LEU A 75 -3.48 2.98 -2.66
N ILE A 76 -2.69 3.65 -1.83
CA ILE A 76 -1.24 3.78 -2.04
C ILE A 76 -0.52 2.67 -1.28
N ILE A 77 0.33 1.92 -1.96
CA ILE A 77 1.05 0.77 -1.40
C ILE A 77 2.54 1.08 -1.46
N LEU A 78 3.19 1.19 -0.30
CA LEU A 78 4.64 1.32 -0.19
C LEU A 78 5.25 -0.04 0.14
N THR A 79 6.07 -0.59 -0.76
CA THR A 79 6.65 -1.93 -0.62
C THR A 79 7.95 -2.04 -1.41
N ASP A 80 8.88 -2.87 -0.97
CA ASP A 80 10.04 -3.31 -1.76
C ASP A 80 9.67 -4.13 -3.01
N GLY A 81 8.38 -4.40 -3.26
CA GLY A 81 7.92 -5.10 -4.46
C GLY A 81 8.14 -6.61 -4.40
N ARG A 82 8.52 -7.15 -3.23
CA ARG A 82 8.84 -8.57 -3.06
C ARG A 82 7.83 -9.26 -2.15
N PRO A 83 6.67 -9.69 -2.68
CA PRO A 83 5.75 -10.50 -1.89
C PRO A 83 6.39 -11.85 -1.61
N TYR A 84 6.62 -12.14 -0.32
CA TYR A 84 7.17 -13.40 0.11
C TYR A 84 6.73 -13.72 1.52
N ASP A 85 6.38 -14.97 1.76
CA ASP A 85 6.13 -15.58 3.06
C ASP A 85 6.27 -17.10 2.92
N HIS A 86 6.79 -17.78 3.94
CA HIS A 86 7.16 -19.20 3.89
C HIS A 86 6.00 -20.13 3.48
N ASP A 87 4.76 -19.76 3.76
CA ASP A 87 3.57 -20.56 3.42
C ASP A 87 3.07 -20.33 1.98
N TYR A 88 3.70 -19.46 1.17
CA TYR A 88 3.35 -19.35 -0.25
C TYR A 88 3.82 -20.57 -1.06
N GLY A 89 4.89 -21.24 -0.63
CA GLY A 89 5.49 -22.38 -1.32
C GLY A 89 6.25 -21.99 -2.60
N ASP A 90 5.60 -21.25 -3.52
CA ASP A 90 6.16 -20.77 -4.78
C ASP A 90 6.05 -19.23 -4.87
N ALA A 91 7.16 -18.58 -5.24
CA ALA A 91 7.21 -17.15 -5.52
C ALA A 91 6.22 -16.73 -6.61
N ARG A 92 5.93 -17.59 -7.60
CA ARG A 92 4.91 -17.31 -8.62
C ARG A 92 3.53 -17.17 -8.01
N TYR A 93 3.18 -18.02 -7.06
CA TYR A 93 1.89 -17.95 -6.37
C TYR A 93 1.78 -16.67 -5.51
N ALA A 94 2.87 -16.23 -4.88
CA ALA A 94 2.91 -14.96 -4.16
C ALA A 94 2.66 -13.75 -5.08
N ARG A 95 3.27 -13.73 -6.26
CA ARG A 95 3.05 -12.67 -7.26
C ARG A 95 1.62 -12.68 -7.79
N GLU A 96 1.07 -13.84 -8.10
CA GLU A 96 -0.32 -13.98 -8.56
C GLU A 96 -1.33 -13.51 -7.51
N ASP A 97 -1.13 -13.88 -6.24
CA ASP A 97 -2.01 -13.45 -5.15
C ASP A 97 -2.05 -11.92 -5.00
N VAL A 98 -0.89 -11.25 -5.15
CA VAL A 98 -0.84 -9.78 -5.17
C VAL A 98 -1.57 -9.23 -6.39
N ARG A 99 -1.30 -9.77 -7.59
CA ARG A 99 -1.92 -9.30 -8.83
C ARG A 99 -3.44 -9.38 -8.74
N GLU A 100 -3.98 -10.52 -8.32
CA GLU A 100 -5.41 -10.73 -8.13
C GLU A 100 -5.98 -9.76 -7.09
N ALA A 101 -5.31 -9.56 -5.95
CA ALA A 101 -5.77 -8.59 -4.94
C ALA A 101 -5.85 -7.15 -5.48
N LEU A 102 -4.91 -6.75 -6.35
CA LEU A 102 -4.93 -5.43 -6.99
C LEU A 102 -6.04 -5.32 -8.04
N ILE A 103 -6.28 -6.38 -8.82
CA ILE A 103 -7.39 -6.47 -9.78
C ILE A 103 -8.74 -6.39 -9.05
N GLU A 104 -8.90 -7.10 -7.94
CA GLU A 104 -10.09 -7.06 -7.08
C GLU A 104 -10.35 -5.64 -6.58
N ALA A 105 -9.31 -4.95 -6.08
CA ALA A 105 -9.42 -3.56 -5.63
C ALA A 105 -9.85 -2.63 -6.78
N LYS A 106 -9.19 -2.74 -7.94
CA LYS A 106 -9.52 -1.96 -9.15
C LYS A 106 -10.96 -2.16 -9.60
N THR A 107 -11.39 -3.42 -9.68
CA THR A 107 -12.76 -3.79 -10.08
C THR A 107 -13.81 -3.30 -9.09
N SER A 108 -13.43 -3.12 -7.83
CA SER A 108 -14.30 -2.56 -6.77
C SER A 108 -14.35 -1.02 -6.78
N GLY A 109 -13.74 -0.35 -7.75
CA GLY A 109 -13.71 1.11 -7.86
C GLY A 109 -12.66 1.79 -6.98
N ILE A 110 -11.67 1.05 -6.47
CA ILE A 110 -10.50 1.61 -5.80
C ILE A 110 -9.37 1.72 -6.82
N THR A 111 -8.64 2.84 -6.85
CA THR A 111 -7.43 2.98 -7.65
C THR A 111 -6.23 2.55 -6.82
N PRO A 112 -5.65 1.35 -7.01
CA PRO A 112 -4.38 1.02 -6.40
C PRO A 112 -3.23 1.75 -7.11
N PHE A 113 -2.21 2.14 -6.36
CA PHE A 113 -0.96 2.69 -6.87
C PHE A 113 0.22 2.23 -6.02
N CYS A 114 1.21 1.60 -6.65
CA CYS A 114 2.37 1.05 -5.96
C CYS A 114 3.57 2.00 -6.00
N ILE A 115 4.23 2.18 -4.87
CA ILE A 115 5.50 2.88 -4.77
C ILE A 115 6.53 1.86 -4.30
N THR A 116 7.57 1.66 -5.10
CA THR A 116 8.62 0.70 -4.77
C THR A 116 10.00 1.33 -4.74
N VAL A 117 10.83 0.84 -3.82
CA VAL A 117 12.23 1.25 -3.66
C VAL A 117 13.18 0.35 -4.43
N ASP A 118 12.70 -0.82 -4.88
CA ASP A 118 13.55 -1.83 -5.48
C ASP A 118 13.59 -1.69 -7.00
N ARG A 119 14.79 -1.90 -7.54
CA ARG A 119 15.10 -1.86 -8.96
C ARG A 119 15.13 -3.28 -9.50
N GLU A 120 14.13 -4.09 -9.16
CA GLU A 120 13.83 -5.26 -9.99
C GLU A 120 13.63 -4.80 -11.43
N SER A 121 13.83 -5.72 -12.37
CA SER A 121 13.68 -5.35 -13.77
C SER A 121 12.27 -4.78 -13.98
N GLU A 122 12.15 -3.74 -14.81
CA GLU A 122 10.84 -3.16 -15.12
C GLU A 122 9.84 -4.23 -15.60
N ALA A 123 10.35 -5.31 -16.22
CA ALA A 123 9.58 -6.48 -16.60
C ALA A 123 8.98 -7.23 -15.41
N GLU A 124 9.71 -7.43 -14.31
CA GLU A 124 9.21 -8.11 -13.09
C GLU A 124 8.16 -7.27 -12.37
N LEU A 125 8.38 -5.94 -12.26
CA LEU A 125 7.39 -5.04 -11.68
C LEU A 125 6.12 -4.97 -12.53
N LYS A 126 6.26 -4.94 -13.86
CA LYS A 126 5.14 -4.98 -14.79
C LYS A 126 4.40 -6.30 -14.72
N ASP A 127 5.11 -7.43 -14.57
CA ASP A 127 4.48 -8.72 -14.33
C ASP A 127 3.67 -8.67 -13.02
N LEU A 128 4.27 -8.22 -11.91
CA LEU A 128 3.62 -8.18 -10.59
C LEU A 128 2.39 -7.27 -10.54
N TYR A 129 2.52 -6.02 -11.01
CA TYR A 129 1.48 -5.00 -10.87
C TYR A 129 0.50 -4.96 -12.04
N GLY A 130 0.85 -5.54 -13.20
CA GLY A 130 0.00 -5.53 -14.38
C GLY A 130 -0.38 -4.11 -14.81
N ASP A 131 -1.69 -3.86 -14.96
CA ASP A 131 -2.24 -2.55 -15.36
C ASP A 131 -2.39 -1.55 -14.19
N VAL A 132 -1.77 -1.84 -13.04
CA VAL A 132 -1.77 -0.96 -11.86
C VAL A 132 -0.61 0.02 -12.00
N GLY A 133 -0.88 1.30 -11.76
CA GLY A 133 0.15 2.32 -11.79
C GLY A 133 1.19 2.09 -10.70
N TYR A 134 2.47 2.23 -11.05
CA TYR A 134 3.55 2.22 -10.07
C TYR A 134 4.59 3.29 -10.35
N THR A 135 5.38 3.61 -9.34
CA THR A 135 6.61 4.40 -9.48
C THR A 135 7.73 3.75 -8.68
N ILE A 136 8.94 3.80 -9.25
CA ILE A 136 10.16 3.43 -8.55
C ILE A 136 10.73 4.71 -7.94
N ILE A 137 11.17 4.63 -6.69
CA ILE A 137 11.90 5.68 -5.99
C ILE A 137 13.27 5.15 -5.59
N ASP A 138 14.30 5.97 -5.77
CA ASP A 138 15.67 5.58 -5.42
C ASP A 138 15.98 5.79 -3.93
N ASP A 139 15.20 6.66 -3.28
CA ASP A 139 15.37 7.04 -1.88
C ASP A 139 14.01 7.25 -1.21
N VAL A 140 13.76 6.52 -0.12
CA VAL A 140 12.57 6.64 0.72
C VAL A 140 12.45 8.06 1.30
N LEU A 141 13.57 8.73 1.57
CA LEU A 141 13.57 10.10 2.09
C LEU A 141 13.01 11.10 1.07
N SER A 142 12.95 10.74 -0.22
CA SER A 142 12.33 11.56 -1.26
C SER A 142 10.81 11.40 -1.36
N LEU A 143 10.21 10.45 -0.63
CA LEU A 143 8.75 10.21 -0.65
C LEU A 143 7.95 11.47 -0.29
N PRO A 144 8.22 12.18 0.83
CA PRO A 144 7.41 13.32 1.23
C PRO A 144 7.28 14.38 0.13
N GLU A 145 8.34 14.59 -0.66
CA GLU A 145 8.36 15.55 -1.77
C GLU A 145 7.65 15.04 -3.03
N ARG A 146 7.69 13.73 -3.30
CA ARG A 146 7.07 13.11 -4.49
C ARG A 146 5.58 12.83 -4.30
N MET A 147 5.15 12.55 -3.08
CA MET A 147 3.77 12.16 -2.76
C MET A 147 2.71 13.16 -3.25
N PRO A 148 2.88 14.50 -3.11
CA PRO A 148 1.92 15.46 -3.66
C PRO A 148 1.75 15.36 -5.17
N ASN A 149 2.84 15.12 -5.91
CA ASN A 149 2.80 14.96 -7.37
C ASN A 149 2.08 13.68 -7.79
N ILE A 150 2.38 12.57 -7.13
CA ILE A 150 1.72 11.29 -7.33
C ILE A 150 0.23 11.43 -7.06
N TYR A 151 -0.13 12.04 -5.93
CA TYR A 151 -1.51 12.26 -5.54
C TYR A 151 -2.27 13.07 -6.59
N ARG A 152 -1.75 14.24 -6.99
CA ARG A 152 -2.36 15.09 -8.02
C ARG A 152 -2.61 14.33 -9.31
N ARG A 153 -1.63 13.56 -9.81
CA ARG A 153 -1.77 12.79 -11.05
C ARG A 153 -2.91 11.75 -10.98
N LEU A 154 -3.19 11.22 -9.80
CA LEU A 154 -4.18 10.15 -9.62
C LEU A 154 -5.58 10.66 -9.27
N THR A 155 -5.71 11.91 -8.83
CA THR A 155 -6.99 12.52 -8.44
C THR A 155 -7.45 13.66 -9.36
N SER A 156 -6.68 13.98 -10.41
CA SER A 156 -7.05 14.98 -11.43
C SER A 156 -8.00 14.44 -12.48
#